data_AF-A0A8W8MAE6-F1
#
_entry.id   AF-A0A8W8MAE6-F1
#
_cell.length_a   1.000
_cell.length_b   1.000
_cell.length_c   1.000
_cell.angle_alpha   90.00
_cell.angle_beta   90.00
_cell.angle_gamma   90.00
#
_symmetry.space_group_name_H-M   'P 1'
#
loop_
_entity.id
_entity.type
_entity.pdbx_description
1 polymer ?
#
loop_
_entity_poly.entity_id
_entity_poly.type
_entity_poly.pdbx_seq_one_letter_code
_entity_poly.pdbx_strand_id
1 'polypeptide(L)'
;VRTANSTDALGRSRFHCFDPETHLMGGYPNWYYKYDANGAKKGLESISDYSVSFHYIKPESMYSLEFFVYHLRPYGIVAGNQDLNRRVTSYTKNATQSDKVKN
;
A
#
# COMPACT_ATOMS: atom_id res chain seq x y z
N VAL A 1 19.50 -3.00 17.41
CA VAL A 1 19.42 -2.20 16.15
C VAL A 1 18.04 -1.57 16.09
N ARG A 2 17.91 -0.27 15.79
CA ARG A 2 16.60 0.39 15.60
C ARG A 2 16.23 0.30 14.12
N THR A 3 15.03 -0.15 13.82
CA THR A 3 14.47 -0.13 12.46
C THR A 3 13.75 1.19 12.21
N ALA A 4 13.92 1.76 11.03
CA ALA A 4 13.15 2.92 10.59
C ALA A 4 11.76 2.46 10.11
N ASN A 5 10.76 3.34 10.21
CA ASN A 5 9.45 3.05 9.65
C ASN A 5 9.53 3.10 8.11
N SER A 6 9.16 2.00 7.48
CA SER A 6 9.12 1.84 6.02
C SER A 6 7.71 1.90 5.42
N THR A 7 6.68 2.17 6.23
CA THR A 7 5.29 2.30 5.76
C THR A 7 5.00 3.69 5.19
N ASP A 8 3.89 3.80 4.46
CA ASP A 8 3.32 5.10 4.13
C ASP A 8 2.56 5.75 5.31
N ALA A 9 1.99 6.93 5.09
CA ALA A 9 1.21 7.64 6.11
C ALA A 9 -0.08 6.92 6.55
N LEU A 10 -0.55 5.94 5.77
CA LEU A 10 -1.70 5.08 6.11
C LEU A 10 -1.25 3.78 6.80
N GLY A 11 0.06 3.55 6.97
CA GLY A 11 0.60 2.34 7.57
C GLY A 11 0.65 1.14 6.61
N ARG A 12 0.68 1.39 5.30
CA ARG A 12 0.78 0.38 4.23
C ARG A 12 2.24 0.12 3.85
N SER A 13 2.57 -1.12 3.49
CA SER A 13 3.95 -1.54 3.19
C SER A 13 4.45 -1.00 1.85
N ARG A 14 5.76 -0.71 1.78
CA ARG A 14 6.43 -0.24 0.56
C ARG A 14 7.49 -1.20 0.02
N PHE A 15 8.07 -2.03 0.88
CA PHE A 15 9.10 -3.00 0.53
C PHE A 15 8.57 -4.40 0.81
N HIS A 16 8.62 -5.27 -0.18
CA HIS A 16 7.94 -6.56 -0.15
C HIS A 16 8.93 -7.69 -0.44
N CYS A 17 8.99 -8.69 0.44
CA CYS A 17 9.84 -9.86 0.26
C CYS A 17 9.18 -10.96 -0.58
N PHE A 18 7.97 -10.74 -1.07
CA PHE A 18 7.26 -11.61 -2.00
C PHE A 18 6.74 -10.82 -3.21
N ASP A 19 6.16 -11.54 -4.16
CA ASP A 19 5.48 -10.96 -5.30
C ASP A 19 4.17 -10.24 -4.87
N PRO A 20 3.61 -9.35 -5.71
CA PRO A 20 2.38 -8.63 -5.40
C PRO A 20 1.19 -9.56 -5.12
N GLU A 21 1.09 -10.70 -5.82
CA GLU A 21 -0.03 -11.63 -5.70
C GLU A 21 -0.08 -12.23 -4.29
N THR A 22 1.08 -12.67 -3.77
CA THR A 22 1.22 -13.17 -2.40
C THR A 22 0.77 -12.12 -1.37
N HIS A 23 1.09 -10.83 -1.58
CA HIS A 23 0.67 -9.78 -0.66
C HIS A 23 -0.82 -9.43 -0.74
N LEU A 24 -1.41 -9.52 -1.94
CA LEU A 24 -2.83 -9.29 -2.15
C LEU A 24 -3.67 -10.45 -1.58
N MET A 25 -3.27 -11.70 -1.83
CA MET A 25 -3.99 -12.89 -1.36
C MET A 25 -3.73 -13.20 0.12
N GLY A 26 -2.55 -12.81 0.63
CA GLY A 26 -2.13 -13.06 2.02
C GLY A 26 -1.77 -14.51 2.31
N GLY A 27 -1.20 -15.20 1.32
CA GLY A 27 -0.70 -16.57 1.43
C GLY A 27 0.68 -16.66 2.06
N TYR A 28 0.91 -16.00 3.20
CA TYR A 28 2.25 -15.92 3.79
C TYR A 28 2.63 -17.19 4.57
N PRO A 29 3.91 -17.59 4.55
CA PRO A 29 4.40 -18.64 5.43
C PRO A 29 4.38 -18.20 6.90
N ASN A 30 4.21 -19.16 7.82
CA ASN A 30 4.07 -18.88 9.27
C ASN A 30 5.19 -18.03 9.85
N TRP A 31 6.43 -18.19 9.36
CA TRP A 31 7.55 -17.39 9.83
C TRP A 31 7.36 -15.91 9.53
N TYR A 32 6.71 -15.54 8.44
CA TYR A 32 6.58 -14.15 8.02
C TYR A 32 5.79 -13.31 9.03
N TYR A 33 4.70 -13.86 9.58
CA TYR A 33 3.91 -13.22 10.63
C TYR A 33 4.72 -12.88 11.89
N LYS A 34 5.81 -13.61 12.16
CA LYS A 34 6.70 -13.36 13.29
C LYS A 34 7.72 -12.24 13.02
N TYR A 35 8.12 -12.06 11.77
CA TYR A 35 9.22 -11.16 11.39
C TYR A 35 8.76 -9.86 10.73
N ASP A 36 7.53 -9.80 10.22
CA ASP A 36 7.00 -8.56 9.69
C ASP A 36 6.71 -7.57 10.82
N ALA A 37 7.40 -6.43 10.79
CA ALA A 37 7.26 -5.39 11.80
C ALA A 37 5.88 -4.71 11.79
N ASN A 38 5.11 -4.88 10.70
CA ASN A 38 3.81 -4.25 10.48
C ASN A 38 2.63 -5.22 10.62
N GLY A 39 2.88 -6.44 11.11
CA GLY A 39 1.84 -7.45 11.40
C GLY A 39 1.35 -8.24 10.19
N ALA A 40 2.12 -8.30 9.10
CA ALA A 40 1.84 -9.05 7.88
C ALA A 40 0.41 -8.82 7.34
N LYS A 41 0.03 -7.54 7.27
CA LYS A 41 -1.27 -7.14 6.71
C LYS A 41 -1.38 -7.59 5.26
N LYS A 42 -2.57 -8.04 4.86
CA LYS A 42 -2.89 -8.55 3.52
C LYS A 42 -4.02 -7.77 2.87
N GLY A 43 -4.15 -7.90 1.55
CA GLY A 43 -5.21 -7.28 0.75
C GLY A 43 -4.81 -5.94 0.15
N LEU A 44 -5.72 -5.32 -0.62
CA LEU A 44 -5.44 -4.06 -1.33
C LEU A 44 -4.99 -2.93 -0.38
N GLU A 45 -5.62 -2.84 0.80
CA GLU A 45 -5.32 -1.80 1.77
C GLU A 45 -4.01 -2.04 2.54
N SER A 46 -3.31 -3.16 2.32
CA SER A 46 -2.01 -3.41 2.98
C SER A 46 -0.81 -2.89 2.18
N ILE A 47 -0.97 -2.73 0.87
CA ILE A 47 0.09 -2.31 -0.05
C ILE A 47 -0.06 -0.81 -0.35
N SER A 48 1.03 -0.05 -0.23
CA SER A 48 1.04 1.35 -0.61
C SER A 48 0.88 1.51 -2.12
N ASP A 49 0.09 2.50 -2.57
CA ASP A 49 -0.01 2.85 -4.00
C ASP A 49 1.36 3.22 -4.61
N TYR A 50 2.27 3.66 -3.74
CA TYR A 50 3.68 3.93 -4.04
C TYR A 50 4.59 2.83 -3.49
N SER A 51 4.30 1.57 -3.80
CA SER A 51 5.20 0.45 -3.48
C SER A 51 6.54 0.61 -4.21
N VAL A 52 7.65 0.29 -3.54
CA VAL A 52 9.02 0.51 -4.03
C VAL A 52 9.61 -0.77 -4.63
N SER A 53 9.43 -1.92 -3.98
CA SER A 53 10.01 -3.17 -4.45
C SER A 53 9.15 -4.38 -4.12
N PHE A 54 9.31 -5.42 -4.95
CA PHE A 54 8.79 -6.76 -4.76
C PHE A 54 9.89 -7.77 -5.13
N HIS A 55 9.91 -8.89 -4.43
CA HIS A 55 10.86 -9.99 -4.67
C HIS A 55 10.15 -11.15 -5.38
N TYR A 56 10.93 -12.07 -5.95
CA TYR A 56 10.42 -13.29 -6.63
C TYR A 56 9.50 -13.03 -7.84
N ILE A 57 9.69 -11.90 -8.52
CA ILE A 57 8.97 -11.59 -9.75
C ILE A 57 9.47 -12.45 -10.91
N LYS A 58 8.54 -13.07 -11.65
CA LYS A 58 8.85 -13.81 -12.88
C LYS A 58 9.26 -12.84 -14.02
N PRO A 59 10.12 -13.25 -14.96
CA PRO A 59 10.56 -12.37 -16.06
C PRO A 59 9.40 -11.71 -16.84
N GLU A 60 8.32 -12.44 -17.12
CA GLU A 60 7.15 -11.94 -17.85
C GLU A 60 6.40 -10.85 -17.06
N SER A 61 6.32 -11.02 -15.74
CA SER A 61 5.71 -10.05 -14.83
C SER A 61 6.57 -8.79 -14.68
N MET A 62 7.90 -8.87 -14.83
CA MET A 62 8.76 -7.68 -14.83
C MET A 62 8.41 -6.74 -15.97
N TYR A 63 8.16 -7.26 -17.18
CA TYR A 63 7.73 -6.43 -18.33
C TYR A 63 6.35 -5.79 -18.09
N SER A 64 5.44 -6.52 -17.42
CA SER A 64 4.14 -5.98 -17.04
C SER A 64 4.28 -4.81 -16.05
N LEU A 65 5.13 -4.97 -15.03
CA LEU A 65 5.43 -3.91 -14.06
C LEU A 65 6.11 -2.70 -14.73
N GLU A 66 7.05 -2.93 -15.65
CA GLU A 66 7.66 -1.86 -16.44
C GLU A 66 6.61 -1.07 -17.23
N PHE A 67 5.67 -1.77 -17.87
CA PHE A 67 4.58 -1.12 -18.58
C PHE A 67 3.71 -0.30 -17.61
N PHE A 68 3.29 -0.87 -16.48
CA PHE A 68 2.43 -0.18 -15.51
C PHE A 68 3.10 1.05 -14.87
N VAL A 69 4.39 1.00 -14.61
CA VAL A 69 5.11 2.09 -13.95
C VAL A 69 5.51 3.19 -14.93
N TYR A 70 6.01 2.84 -16.12
CA TYR A 70 6.64 3.81 -17.02
C TYR A 70 5.81 4.17 -18.25
N HIS A 71 4.95 3.27 -18.70
CA HIS A 71 4.28 3.39 -20.00
C HIS A 71 2.77 3.61 -19.90
N LEU A 72 2.14 3.16 -18.81
CA LEU A 72 0.71 3.32 -18.59
C LEU A 72 0.39 4.79 -18.26
N ARG A 73 -0.25 5.48 -19.19
CA ARG A 73 -0.73 6.87 -19.05
C ARG A 73 -2.26 6.90 -19.17
N PRO A 74 -2.99 6.74 -18.06
CA PRO A 74 -4.45 6.78 -18.11
C PRO A 74 -4.94 8.14 -18.61
N TYR A 75 -5.87 8.11 -19.57
CA TYR A 75 -6.45 9.33 -20.12
C TYR A 75 -7.17 10.13 -19.03
N GLY A 76 -6.96 11.44 -19.02
CA GLY A 76 -7.59 12.36 -18.06
C GLY A 76 -6.88 12.46 -16.70
N ILE A 77 -5.80 11.73 -16.46
CA ILE A 77 -4.98 11.85 -15.24
C ILE A 77 -3.66 12.55 -15.58
N VAL A 78 -3.41 13.70 -14.96
CA VAL A 78 -2.13 14.42 -15.09
C VAL A 78 -1.19 13.94 -14.00
N ALA A 79 -0.17 13.17 -14.37
CA ALA A 79 0.89 12.75 -13.47
C ALA A 79 1.78 13.97 -13.13
N GLY A 80 1.70 14.43 -11.88
CA GLY A 80 2.54 15.51 -11.33
C GLY A 80 3.24 15.08 -10.05
N ASN A 81 4.07 15.97 -9.50
CA ASN A 81 4.74 15.74 -8.23
C ASN A 81 3.71 15.45 -7.13
N GLN A 82 3.90 14.34 -6.42
CA GLN A 82 3.03 13.89 -5.34
C GLN A 82 3.66 14.27 -4.00
N ASP A 83 2.86 14.85 -3.10
CA ASP A 83 3.27 15.08 -1.70
C ASP A 83 3.03 13.79 -0.89
N LEU A 84 4.05 12.93 -0.89
CA LEU A 84 4.00 11.62 -0.24
C LEU A 84 4.04 11.77 1.29
N ASN A 85 3.24 10.97 1.99
CA ASN A 85 3.14 10.94 3.46
C ASN A 85 2.51 12.18 4.12
N ARG A 86 1.67 12.94 3.40
CA ARG A 86 0.86 13.98 4.03
C ARG A 86 -0.01 13.37 5.13
N ARG A 87 0.25 13.75 6.38
CA ARG A 87 -0.57 13.33 7.52
C ARG A 87 -2.01 13.79 7.25
N VAL A 88 -2.94 12.85 7.15
CA VAL A 88 -4.37 13.17 7.00
C VAL A 88 -4.81 13.88 8.27
N THR A 89 -4.90 15.21 8.21
CA THR A 89 -5.38 16.05 9.32
C THR A 89 -6.89 16.28 9.25
N SER A 90 -7.58 15.74 8.24
CA SER A 90 -8.96 16.12 7.91
C SER A 90 -10.04 15.06 8.13
N TYR A 91 -9.74 13.85 8.62
CA TYR A 91 -10.78 12.87 8.97
C TYR A 91 -11.41 13.10 10.36
N THR A 92 -11.38 14.33 10.87
CA THR A 92 -12.07 14.72 12.11
C THR A 92 -12.86 16.00 11.89
N LYS A 93 -13.99 15.88 11.21
CA LYS A 93 -15.19 16.73 11.25
C LYS A 93 -16.13 16.13 10.21
N ASN A 94 -17.20 15.45 10.68
CA ASN A 94 -18.45 15.12 9.97
C ASN A 94 -19.04 13.73 10.33
N ALA A 95 -18.51 12.99 11.31
CA ALA A 95 -19.10 11.72 11.77
C ALA A 95 -19.91 11.85 13.08
N THR A 96 -20.49 13.02 13.40
CA THR A 96 -21.36 13.19 14.59
C THR A 96 -22.36 14.33 14.43
N GLN A 97 -23.06 14.38 13.29
CA GLN A 97 -24.27 15.20 13.16
C GLN A 97 -25.30 14.55 12.24
N SER A 98 -25.65 13.29 12.51
CA SER A 98 -26.82 12.62 11.90
C SER A 98 -27.72 11.88 12.89
N ASP A 99 -27.33 11.67 14.15
CA ASP A 99 -28.08 10.79 15.06
C ASP A 99 -28.90 11.53 16.14
N LYS A 100 -29.44 12.72 15.81
CA LYS A 100 -30.51 13.35 16.61
C LYS A 100 -31.63 13.86 15.72
N VAL A 101 -32.33 12.93 15.08
CA VAL A 101 -33.69 13.18 14.55
C VAL A 101 -34.60 12.02 14.99
N LYS A 102 -35.40 12.32 16.02
CA LYS A 102 -36.76 11.79 16.30
C LYS A 102 -36.93 10.27 16.45
N ASN A 103 -36.97 9.80 17.70
CA ASN A 103 -38.20 9.39 18.40
C ASN A 103 -37.91 9.24 19.90
#